data_AF-A0A847DPF0-F1
#
_entry.id   AF-A0A847DPF0-F1
#
_cell.length_a   1.000
_cell.length_b   1.000
_cell.length_c   1.000
_cell.angle_alpha   90.00
_cell.angle_beta   90.00
_cell.angle_gamma   90.00
#
_symmetry.space_group_name_H-M   'P 1'
#
loop_
_entity.id
_entity.type
_entity.pdbx_description
1 polymer ?
#
loop_
_entity_poly.entity_id
_entity_poly.type
_entity_poly.pdbx_seq_one_letter_code
_entity_poly.pdbx_strand_id
1 'polypeptide(L)'
;MAKRISVMLGAWLIPGLGFWVNGARKQAIILFILIELLFAVGLCLSGTIVIPSTFNPMASEANIVAILSFIVQFFNGGGLIISQVLPANETASFSDLGSFWLMVSSGLNYFAMLSVWDHFYGAKRNSQNCEFEQEEVEK
;
A
#
# COMPACT_ATOMS: atom_id res chain seq x y z
N MET A 1 10.63 -14.75 -12.42
CA MET A 1 10.17 -14.35 -11.07
C MET A 1 10.66 -12.95 -10.69
N ALA A 2 11.97 -12.67 -10.80
CA ALA A 2 12.58 -11.36 -10.49
C ALA A 2 11.85 -10.15 -11.09
N LYS A 3 11.51 -10.18 -12.40
CA LYS A 3 10.77 -9.09 -13.05
C LYS A 3 9.43 -8.77 -12.39
N ARG A 4 8.70 -9.77 -11.88
CA ARG A 4 7.41 -9.57 -11.20
C ARG A 4 7.61 -8.89 -9.84
N ILE A 5 8.61 -9.34 -9.09
CA ILE A 5 8.97 -8.74 -7.80
C ILE A 5 9.39 -7.28 -7.99
N SER A 6 10.21 -6.97 -8.99
CA SER A 6 10.59 -5.58 -9.29
C SER A 6 9.40 -4.69 -9.64
N VAL A 7 8.41 -5.21 -10.37
CA VAL A 7 7.16 -4.47 -10.67
C VAL A 7 6.32 -4.25 -9.41
N MET A 8 6.25 -5.23 -8.52
CA MET A 8 5.55 -5.08 -7.24
C MET A 8 6.24 -4.09 -6.31
N LEU A 9 7.58 -4.11 -6.24
CA LEU A 9 8.35 -3.11 -5.48
C LEU A 9 8.17 -1.71 -6.08
N GLY A 10 8.13 -1.59 -7.41
CA GLY A 10 7.83 -0.33 -8.09
C GLY A 10 6.40 0.14 -7.83
N ALA A 11 5.42 -0.77 -7.79
CA ALA A 11 4.03 -0.47 -7.45
C ALA A 11 3.83 -0.11 -5.97
N TRP A 12 4.65 -0.65 -5.08
CA TRP A 12 4.72 -0.24 -3.68
C TRP A 12 5.24 1.20 -3.54
N LEU A 13 6.30 1.55 -4.29
CA LEU A 13 6.90 2.87 -4.24
C LEU A 13 6.04 3.95 -4.91
N ILE A 14 5.46 3.63 -6.07
CA ILE A 14 4.65 4.54 -6.88
C ILE A 14 3.29 3.89 -7.12
N PRO A 15 2.21 4.42 -6.51
CA PRO A 15 0.87 3.89 -6.70
C PRO A 15 0.49 3.81 -8.18
N GLY A 16 -0.10 2.70 -8.61
CA GLY A 16 -0.53 2.52 -10.00
C GLY A 16 0.58 2.15 -11.02
N LEU A 17 1.87 2.16 -10.65
CA LEU A 17 2.97 1.77 -11.55
C LEU A 17 2.80 0.32 -12.05
N GLY A 18 2.29 -0.57 -11.21
CA GLY A 18 1.99 -1.95 -11.59
C GLY A 18 0.99 -2.05 -12.75
N PHE A 19 -0.06 -1.23 -12.77
CA PHE A 19 -1.00 -1.18 -13.90
C PHE A 19 -0.38 -0.54 -15.15
N TRP A 20 0.49 0.45 -14.96
CA TRP A 20 1.17 1.12 -16.07
C TRP A 20 2.07 0.17 -16.86
N VAL A 21 2.90 -0.61 -16.15
CA VAL A 21 3.83 -1.57 -16.76
C VAL A 21 3.09 -2.68 -17.51
N ASN A 22 1.90 -3.07 -17.03
CA ASN A 22 1.09 -4.10 -17.67
C ASN A 22 0.11 -3.54 -18.74
N GLY A 23 0.22 -2.25 -19.11
CA GLY A 23 -0.50 -1.64 -20.23
C GLY A 23 -1.84 -0.96 -19.88
N ALA A 24 -2.30 -1.07 -18.64
CA ALA A 24 -3.56 -0.48 -18.16
C ALA A 24 -3.38 0.98 -17.70
N ARG A 25 -2.96 1.85 -18.61
CA ARG A 25 -2.57 3.25 -18.30
C ARG A 25 -3.68 4.10 -17.67
N LYS A 26 -4.95 3.91 -18.09
CA LYS A 26 -6.08 4.67 -17.52
C LYS A 26 -6.27 4.37 -16.04
N GLN A 27 -6.25 3.09 -15.67
CA GLN A 27 -6.38 2.64 -14.27
C GLN A 27 -5.18 3.11 -13.45
N ALA A 28 -3.96 3.04 -14.01
CA ALA A 28 -2.75 3.53 -13.36
C ALA A 28 -2.87 5.02 -12.97
N ILE A 29 -3.30 5.87 -13.90
CA ILE A 29 -3.45 7.31 -13.66
C ILE A 29 -4.53 7.59 -12.62
N ILE A 30 -5.69 6.93 -12.72
CA ILE A 30 -6.79 7.13 -11.77
C ILE A 30 -6.35 6.75 -10.35
N LEU A 31 -5.73 5.58 -10.18
CA LEU A 31 -5.24 5.12 -8.88
C LEU A 31 -4.13 6.01 -8.34
N PHE A 32 -3.19 6.42 -9.19
CA PHE A 32 -2.12 7.33 -8.80
C PHE A 32 -2.69 8.66 -8.28
N ILE A 33 -3.55 9.32 -9.07
CA ILE A 33 -4.16 10.60 -8.68
C ILE A 33 -4.96 10.44 -7.39
N LEU A 34 -5.79 9.40 -7.28
CA LEU A 34 -6.64 9.22 -6.10
C LEU A 34 -5.82 8.97 -4.84
N ILE A 35 -4.85 8.06 -4.88
CA ILE A 35 -4.03 7.71 -3.72
C ILE A 35 -3.12 8.89 -3.30
N GLU A 36 -2.54 9.59 -4.28
CA GLU A 36 -1.66 10.73 -4.05
C GLU A 36 -2.44 11.95 -3.52
N LEU A 37 -3.66 12.19 -4.00
CA LEU A 37 -4.52 13.26 -3.47
C LEU A 37 -4.91 12.98 -2.02
N LEU A 38 -5.28 11.75 -1.69
CA LEU A 38 -5.59 11.36 -0.32
C LEU A 38 -4.37 11.50 0.60
N PHE A 39 -3.19 11.12 0.10
CA PHE A 39 -1.93 11.31 0.81
C PHE A 39 -1.62 12.80 1.05
N ALA A 40 -1.75 13.63 0.01
CA ALA A 40 -1.54 15.07 0.09
C ALA A 40 -2.53 15.74 1.06
N VAL A 41 -3.79 15.33 1.07
CA VAL A 41 -4.78 15.80 2.06
C VAL A 41 -4.36 15.42 3.48
N GLY A 42 -3.90 14.19 3.68
CA GLY A 42 -3.37 13.74 4.97
C GLY A 42 -2.18 14.58 5.44
N LEU A 43 -1.24 14.89 4.54
CA LEU A 43 -0.09 15.76 4.85
C LEU A 43 -0.51 17.21 5.13
N CYS A 44 -1.43 17.78 4.35
CA CYS A 44 -1.93 19.14 4.56
C CYS A 44 -2.62 19.30 5.93
N LEU A 45 -3.22 18.23 6.44
CA LEU A 45 -3.84 18.19 7.77
C LEU A 45 -2.83 17.93 8.90
N SER A 46 -1.52 17.95 8.60
CA SER A 46 -0.46 17.61 9.56
C SER A 46 -0.60 16.20 10.12
N GLY A 47 -1.05 15.25 9.29
CA GLY A 47 -1.09 13.85 9.65
C GLY A 47 0.31 13.31 9.93
N THR A 48 0.42 12.52 10.98
CA THR A 48 1.69 11.91 11.39
C THR A 48 1.64 10.42 11.13
N ILE A 49 2.75 9.86 10.66
CA ILE A 49 2.87 8.41 10.57
C ILE A 49 3.08 7.85 11.97
N VAL A 50 2.18 6.95 12.37
CA VAL A 50 2.28 6.28 13.67
C VAL A 50 3.47 5.35 13.64
N ILE A 51 4.60 5.77 14.23
CA ILE A 51 5.74 4.90 14.48
C ILE A 51 5.55 4.34 15.88
N PRO A 52 5.23 3.05 16.02
CA PRO A 52 4.98 2.47 17.33
C PRO A 52 6.29 2.53 18.13
N SER A 53 6.19 2.96 19.38
CA SER A 53 7.29 3.01 20.35
C SER A 53 7.76 1.60 20.78
N THR A 54 7.43 0.56 20.00
CA THR A 54 7.64 -0.88 20.22
C THR A 54 9.09 -1.33 20.38
N PHE A 55 10.09 -0.45 20.31
CA PHE A 55 11.44 -0.77 20.80
C PHE A 55 11.57 -0.62 22.33
N ASN A 56 10.54 -0.11 23.01
CA ASN A 56 10.45 -0.07 24.46
C ASN A 56 9.18 -0.80 24.95
N PRO A 57 9.27 -2.09 25.34
CA PRO A 57 8.13 -2.87 25.82
C PRO A 57 7.53 -2.37 27.14
N MET A 58 8.13 -1.36 27.79
CA MET A 58 7.59 -0.71 29.00
C MET A 58 6.82 0.58 28.72
N ALA A 59 6.74 1.06 27.48
CA ALA A 59 5.93 2.21 27.13
C ALA A 59 4.44 1.82 27.09
N SER A 60 3.59 2.53 27.84
CA SER A 60 2.13 2.31 27.91
C SER A 60 1.38 2.50 26.58
N GLU A 61 2.10 2.90 25.52
CA GLU A 61 1.60 3.22 24.18
C GLU A 61 1.78 2.07 23.18
N ALA A 62 2.43 0.97 23.58
CA ALA A 62 2.58 -0.23 22.77
C ALA A 62 1.24 -0.98 22.66
N ASN A 63 0.33 -0.45 21.86
CA ASN A 63 -0.99 -1.01 21.57
C ASN A 63 -0.96 -1.73 20.22
N ILE A 64 -1.68 -2.87 20.11
CA ILE A 64 -1.85 -3.59 18.85
C ILE A 64 -2.40 -2.71 17.72
N VAL A 65 -3.24 -1.72 18.07
CA VAL A 65 -3.76 -0.75 17.11
C VAL A 65 -2.65 0.09 16.48
N ALA A 66 -1.64 0.49 17.24
CA ALA A 66 -0.50 1.25 16.73
C ALA A 66 0.34 0.41 15.77
N ILE A 67 0.56 -0.87 16.09
CA ILE A 67 1.27 -1.82 15.22
C ILE A 67 0.51 -2.03 13.91
N LEU A 68 -0.80 -2.26 13.97
CA LEU A 68 -1.63 -2.44 12.77
C LEU A 68 -1.65 -1.16 11.92
N SER A 69 -1.77 0.00 12.57
CA SER A 69 -1.72 1.31 11.90
C SER A 69 -0.40 1.51 11.18
N PHE A 70 0.71 1.13 11.79
CA PHE A 70 2.04 1.19 11.18
C PHE A 70 2.17 0.25 9.97
N ILE A 71 1.74 -1.01 10.11
CA ILE A 71 1.78 -1.98 9.01
C ILE A 71 0.97 -1.48 7.82
N VAL A 72 -0.21 -0.91 8.05
CA VAL A 72 -1.03 -0.33 6.97
C VAL A 72 -0.32 0.87 6.35
N GLN A 73 0.21 1.79 7.15
CA GLN A 73 0.90 2.99 6.67
C GLN A 73 2.21 2.69 5.92
N PHE A 74 2.85 1.57 6.21
CA PHE A 74 4.02 1.08 5.48
C PHE A 74 3.74 0.86 3.99
N PHE A 75 2.48 0.56 3.62
CA PHE A 75 2.09 0.39 2.23
C PHE A 75 2.01 1.69 1.43
N ASN A 76 2.21 2.87 2.03
CA ASN A 76 2.35 4.10 1.26
C ASN A 76 3.72 4.23 0.58
N GLY A 77 4.71 3.40 0.94
CA GLY A 77 6.01 3.32 0.27
C GLY A 77 6.72 4.67 0.14
N GLY A 78 6.62 5.28 -1.04
CA GLY A 78 7.21 6.59 -1.34
C GLY A 78 6.66 7.71 -0.45
N GLY A 79 5.36 7.71 -0.14
CA GLY A 79 4.76 8.71 0.74
C GLY A 79 5.34 8.67 2.15
N LEU A 80 5.66 7.48 2.65
CA LEU A 80 6.30 7.31 3.97
C LEU A 80 7.71 7.92 4.01
N ILE A 81 8.47 7.87 2.91
CA ILE A 81 9.79 8.50 2.84
C ILE A 81 9.64 10.03 2.82
N ILE A 82 8.68 10.55 2.05
CA ILE A 82 8.43 11.99 1.92
C ILE A 82 7.98 12.58 3.27
N SER A 83 7.11 11.89 4.01
CA SER A 83 6.60 12.39 5.29
C SER A 83 7.67 12.48 6.38
N GLN A 84 8.77 11.73 6.30
CA GLN A 84 9.90 11.85 7.24
C GLN A 84 10.71 13.14 7.04
N VAL A 85 10.61 13.75 5.86
CA VAL A 85 11.36 14.96 5.49
C VAL A 85 10.51 16.22 5.75
N LEU A 86 9.19 16.08 5.86
CA LEU A 86 8.27 17.18 6.12
C LEU A 86 8.02 17.33 7.63
N PRO A 87 8.06 18.56 8.19
CA PRO A 87 7.80 18.78 9.60
C PRO A 87 6.32 18.52 9.93
N ALA A 88 6.04 17.45 10.68
CA ALA A 88 4.72 17.19 11.21
C ALA A 88 4.44 18.09 12.42
N ASN A 89 3.22 18.65 12.50
CA ASN A 89 2.79 19.43 13.64
C ASN A 89 1.70 18.67 14.41
N GLU A 90 2.12 17.91 15.42
CA GLU A 90 1.26 17.07 16.25
C GLU A 90 0.28 17.88 17.12
N THR A 91 0.49 19.19 17.28
CA THR A 91 -0.37 20.06 18.11
C THR A 91 -1.61 20.58 17.38
N ALA A 92 -1.74 20.33 16.08
CA ALA A 92 -2.91 20.73 15.31
C ALA A 92 -4.12 19.85 15.66
N SER A 93 -5.30 20.46 15.89
CA SER A 93 -6.54 19.72 16.19
C SER A 93 -7.01 18.76 15.08
N PHE A 94 -6.45 18.89 13.87
CA PHE A 94 -6.76 18.04 12.73
C PHE A 94 -5.69 16.97 12.45
N SER A 95 -4.65 16.86 13.28
CA SER A 95 -3.56 15.90 13.09
C SER A 95 -4.07 14.45 13.09
N ASP A 96 -5.00 14.10 13.98
CA ASP A 96 -5.64 12.78 14.03
C ASP A 96 -6.42 12.47 12.74
N LEU A 97 -7.11 13.47 12.19
CA LEU A 97 -7.84 13.33 10.93
C LEU A 97 -6.86 13.17 9.76
N GLY A 98 -5.75 13.92 9.76
CA GLY A 98 -4.68 13.77 8.77
C GLY A 98 -4.09 12.36 8.77
N SER A 99 -3.79 11.82 9.96
CA SER A 99 -3.29 10.45 10.14
C SER A 99 -4.27 9.40 9.63
N PHE A 100 -5.58 9.62 9.78
CA PHE A 100 -6.61 8.76 9.19
C PHE A 100 -6.56 8.76 7.65
N TRP A 101 -6.45 9.94 7.03
CA TRP A 101 -6.32 10.04 5.56
C TRP A 101 -5.06 9.34 5.03
N LEU A 102 -3.92 9.48 5.74
CA LEU A 102 -2.69 8.76 5.42
C LEU A 102 -2.88 7.24 5.50
N MET A 103 -3.59 6.76 6.54
CA MET A 103 -3.89 5.34 6.70
C MET A 103 -4.78 4.81 5.55
N VAL A 104 -5.83 5.55 5.19
CA VAL A 104 -6.72 5.17 4.08
C VAL A 104 -5.97 5.14 2.74
N SER A 105 -5.16 6.15 2.45
CA SER A 105 -4.30 6.19 1.26
C SER A 105 -3.39 4.96 1.17
N SER A 106 -2.77 4.59 2.29
CA SER A 106 -1.86 3.44 2.37
C SER A 106 -2.57 2.10 2.16
N GLY A 107 -3.76 1.94 2.76
CA GLY A 107 -4.60 0.76 2.56
C GLY A 107 -5.07 0.61 1.10
N LEU A 108 -5.40 1.72 0.43
CA LEU A 108 -5.75 1.70 -0.99
C LEU A 108 -4.56 1.32 -1.88
N ASN A 109 -3.35 1.78 -1.55
CA ASN A 109 -2.16 1.35 -2.29
C ASN A 109 -1.91 -0.16 -2.14
N TYR A 110 -2.10 -0.70 -0.95
CA TYR A 110 -2.04 -2.15 -0.72
C TYR A 110 -3.05 -2.92 -1.58
N PHE A 111 -4.32 -2.51 -1.59
CA PHE A 111 -5.33 -3.15 -2.44
C PHE A 111 -5.03 -3.00 -3.93
N ALA A 112 -4.48 -1.86 -4.36
CA ALA A 112 -4.03 -1.68 -5.73
C ALA A 112 -2.92 -2.67 -6.09
N MET A 113 -1.92 -2.88 -5.22
CA MET A 113 -0.87 -3.88 -5.43
C MET A 113 -1.43 -5.30 -5.55
N LEU A 114 -2.33 -5.69 -4.63
CA LEU A 114 -2.99 -7.00 -4.68
C LEU A 114 -3.79 -7.18 -5.97
N SER A 115 -4.52 -6.15 -6.39
CA SER A 115 -5.28 -6.17 -7.64
C SER A 115 -4.39 -6.35 -8.86
N VAL A 116 -3.22 -5.69 -8.93
CA VAL A 116 -2.24 -5.93 -10.00
C VAL A 116 -1.76 -7.38 -9.98
N TRP A 117 -1.44 -7.90 -8.79
CA TRP A 117 -0.96 -9.28 -8.67
C TRP A 117 -2.00 -10.29 -9.13
N ASP A 118 -3.23 -10.17 -8.65
CA ASP A 118 -4.33 -11.06 -8.99
C ASP A 118 -4.65 -10.98 -10.49
N HIS A 119 -4.83 -9.77 -11.01
CA HIS A 119 -5.26 -9.55 -12.38
C HIS A 119 -4.23 -9.99 -13.43
N PHE A 120 -2.93 -9.70 -13.23
CA PHE A 120 -1.89 -9.97 -14.24
C PHE A 120 -1.06 -11.22 -13.97
N TYR A 121 -0.93 -11.65 -12.72
CA TYR A 121 -0.09 -12.78 -12.34
C TYR A 121 -0.87 -13.96 -11.76
N GLY A 122 -2.07 -13.73 -11.20
CA GLY A 122 -2.97 -14.76 -10.68
C GLY A 122 -3.65 -15.59 -11.77
N ALA A 123 -4.11 -14.95 -12.86
CA ALA A 123 -4.84 -15.62 -13.94
C ALA A 123 -4.07 -16.78 -14.61
N LYS A 124 -2.72 -16.70 -14.71
CA LYS A 124 -1.91 -17.76 -15.33
C LYS A 124 -1.80 -19.04 -14.49
N ARG A 125 -2.12 -18.99 -13.20
CA ARG A 125 -2.03 -20.16 -12.32
C ARG A 125 -3.25 -21.07 -12.43
N ASN A 126 -4.44 -20.51 -12.65
CA ASN A 126 -5.67 -21.31 -12.73
C ASN A 126 -5.79 -22.12 -14.02
N SER A 127 -5.27 -21.63 -15.15
CA SER A 127 -5.31 -22.40 -16.41
C SER A 127 -4.42 -23.65 -16.37
N GLN A 128 -3.24 -23.57 -15.75
CA GLN A 128 -2.37 -24.74 -15.57
C GLN A 128 -2.98 -25.77 -14.63
N ASN A 129 -3.62 -25.34 -13.54
CA ASN A 129 -4.24 -26.27 -12.59
C ASN A 129 -5.41 -27.05 -13.22
N CYS A 130 -6.21 -26.43 -14.09
CA CYS A 130 -7.26 -27.15 -14.81
C CYS A 130 -6.71 -28.20 -15.79
N GLU A 131 -5.55 -27.96 -16.43
CA GLU A 131 -4.92 -28.96 -17.29
C GLU A 131 -4.42 -30.16 -16.48
N PHE A 132 -3.82 -29.93 -15.30
CA PHE A 132 -3.39 -31.02 -14.41
C PHE A 132 -4.55 -31.81 -13.80
N GLU A 133 -5.66 -31.16 -13.41
CA GLU A 133 -6.86 -31.86 -12.93
C GLU A 133 -7.51 -32.70 -14.04
N GLN A 134 -7.48 -32.25 -15.29
CA GLN A 134 -8.00 -33.04 -16.41
C GLN A 134 -7.16 -34.30 -16.67
N GLU A 135 -5.83 -34.21 -16.54
CA GLU A 135 -4.92 -35.34 -16.75
C GLU A 135 -4.97 -36.38 -15.61
N GLU A 136 -5.40 -35.98 -14.41
CA GLU A 136 -5.58 -36.87 -13.26
C GLU A 136 -6.94 -37.60 -13.30
N VAL A 137 -7.97 -37.00 -13.90
CA VAL A 137 -9.29 -37.63 -14.10
C VAL A 137 -9.28 -38.65 -15.25
N GLU A 138 -8.34 -38.53 -16.20
CA GLU A 138 -8.22 -39.45 -17.35
C GLU A 138 -7.36 -40.71 -17.06
N LYS A 139 -6.74 -40.81 -15.88
CA LYS A 139 -5.94 -41.97 -15.44
C LYS A 139 -6.70 -42.84 -14.43
#